data_AF-A0A3C0M9I4-F1
#
_entry.id   AF-A0A3C0M9I4-F1
#
_cell.length_a   1.000
_cell.length_b   1.000
_cell.length_c   1.000
_cell.angle_alpha   90.00
_cell.angle_beta   90.00
_cell.angle_gamma   90.00
#
_symmetry.space_group_name_H-M   'P 1'
#
loop_
_entity.id
_entity.type
_entity.pdbx_description
1 polymer ?
#
loop_
_entity_poly.entity_id
_entity_poly.type
_entity_poly.pdbx_seq_one_letter_code
_entity_poly.pdbx_strand_id
1 'polypeptide(L)' 'FEILTQLPGITPAPYLARAKWVFLDRYDRLSAAELKAYLARAHKLVAAGLTKKRQRELFAGKLVVQI' A
#
# COMPACT_ATOMS: atom_id res chain seq x y z
N PHE A 1 -5.67 -6.23 4.28
CA PHE A 1 -6.98 -5.75 3.84
C PHE A 1 -8.03 -6.15 4.87
N GLU A 2 -8.43 -7.42 4.95
CA GLU A 2 -9.42 -7.93 5.92
C GLU A 2 -9.18 -7.45 7.38
N ILE A 3 -7.97 -7.60 7.89
CA ILE A 3 -7.60 -7.16 9.26
C ILE A 3 -7.72 -5.64 9.42
N LEU A 4 -7.36 -4.86 8.38
CA LEU A 4 -7.42 -3.41 8.45
C LEU A 4 -8.87 -2.92 8.46
N THR A 5 -9.75 -3.53 7.69
CA THR A 5 -11.19 -3.17 7.64
C THR A 5 -11.97 -3.57 8.89
N GLN A 6 -11.36 -4.36 9.80
CA GLN A 6 -11.93 -4.65 11.12
C GLN A 6 -11.55 -3.59 12.17
N LEU A 7 -10.60 -2.71 11.86
CA LEU A 7 -10.17 -1.65 12.77
C LEU A 7 -11.12 -0.44 12.69
N PRO A 8 -11.47 0.19 13.82
CA PRO A 8 -12.33 1.36 13.83
C PRO A 8 -11.69 2.53 13.08
N GLY A 9 -12.47 3.19 12.22
CA GLY A 9 -12.00 4.31 11.40
C GLY A 9 -11.27 3.91 10.11
N ILE A 10 -11.20 2.61 9.81
CA ILE A 10 -10.66 2.10 8.54
C ILE A 10 -11.77 1.39 7.78
N THR A 11 -12.11 1.93 6.61
CA THR A 11 -13.17 1.38 5.74
C THR A 11 -12.61 1.02 4.37
N PRO A 12 -13.27 0.14 3.59
CA PRO A 12 -12.89 -0.05 2.20
C PRO A 12 -12.98 1.26 1.42
N ALA A 13 -11.98 1.55 0.59
CA ALA A 13 -11.95 2.78 -0.19
C ALA A 13 -13.13 2.81 -1.19
N PRO A 14 -13.91 3.91 -1.26
CA PRO A 14 -14.92 4.07 -2.29
C PRO A 14 -14.32 3.85 -3.68
N TYR A 15 -14.99 3.05 -4.51
CA TYR A 15 -14.57 2.69 -5.88
C TYR A 15 -13.30 1.81 -6.00
N LEU A 16 -12.43 1.76 -4.98
CA LEU A 16 -11.19 0.98 -4.99
C LEU A 16 -11.21 -0.26 -4.08
N ALA A 17 -12.34 -0.54 -3.43
CA ALA A 17 -12.51 -1.72 -2.59
C ALA A 17 -12.21 -3.04 -3.33
N ARG A 18 -12.58 -3.15 -4.63
CA ARG A 18 -12.25 -4.33 -5.46
C ARG A 18 -10.74 -4.58 -5.57
N ALA A 19 -9.96 -3.51 -5.58
CA ALA A 19 -8.49 -3.57 -5.59
C ALA A 19 -7.90 -3.62 -4.17
N LYS A 20 -8.72 -3.85 -3.14
CA LYS A 20 -8.33 -4.01 -1.74
C LYS A 20 -7.65 -2.78 -1.13
N TRP A 21 -8.07 -1.59 -1.55
CA TRP A 21 -7.67 -0.32 -0.93
C TRP A 21 -8.58 0.04 0.24
N VAL A 22 -8.03 0.73 1.23
CA VAL A 22 -8.75 1.20 2.43
C VAL A 22 -8.68 2.72 2.53
N PHE A 23 -9.71 3.31 3.11
CA PHE A 23 -9.80 4.70 3.51
C PHE A 23 -9.58 4.79 5.02
N LEU A 24 -8.80 5.78 5.43
CA LEU A 24 -8.56 6.14 6.83
C LEU A 24 -9.34 7.42 7.11
N ASP A 25 -10.23 7.41 8.10
CA ASP A 25 -10.95 8.62 8.50
C ASP A 25 -10.02 9.69 9.10
N ARG A 26 -8.94 9.25 9.74
CA ARG A 26 -7.88 10.08 10.31
C ARG A 26 -6.51 9.44 10.10
N TYR A 27 -5.48 10.27 9.95
CA TYR A 27 -4.11 9.82 9.72
C TYR A 27 -3.47 9.15 10.94
N ASP A 28 -3.98 9.41 12.15
CA ASP A 28 -3.48 8.91 13.43
C ASP A 28 -4.04 7.53 13.83
N ARG A 29 -4.86 6.91 12.97
CA ARG A 29 -5.39 5.55 13.18
C ARG A 29 -4.32 4.47 13.18
N LEU A 30 -3.19 4.75 12.54
CA LEU A 30 -2.00 3.91 12.51
C LEU A 30 -0.81 4.74 12.97
N SER A 31 0.11 4.13 13.71
CA SER A 31 1.38 4.80 13.98
C SER A 31 2.13 5.03 12.66
N ALA A 32 3.02 6.03 12.63
CA ALA A 32 3.84 6.31 11.45
C ALA A 32 4.65 5.09 10.99
N ALA A 33 5.12 4.26 11.94
CA ALA A 33 5.85 3.04 11.65
C ALA A 33 4.97 1.98 10.97
N GLU A 34 3.76 1.75 11.50
CA GLU A 34 2.80 0.83 10.89
C GLU A 34 2.36 1.30 9.52
N LEU A 35 2.05 2.60 9.37
CA LEU A 35 1.66 3.19 8.10
C LEU A 35 2.76 3.00 7.05
N LYS A 36 4.02 3.29 7.40
CA LYS A 36 5.18 3.06 6.51
C LYS A 36 5.30 1.59 6.12
N ALA A 37 5.13 0.67 7.07
CA ALA A 37 5.17 -0.77 6.80
C ALA A 37 4.05 -1.24 5.87
N TYR A 38 2.82 -0.77 6.08
CA TYR A 38 1.68 -1.10 5.22
C TYR A 38 1.82 -0.51 3.82
N LEU A 39 2.30 0.73 3.69
CA LEU A 39 2.56 1.36 2.39
C LEU A 39 3.64 0.61 1.62
N ALA A 40 4.75 0.23 2.27
CA ALA A 40 5.81 -0.55 1.64
C ALA A 40 5.28 -1.91 1.16
N ARG A 41 4.42 -2.57 1.96
CA ARG A 41 3.79 -3.83 1.57
C ARG A 41 2.82 -3.66 0.40
N ALA A 42 1.98 -2.63 0.42
CA ALA A 42 1.04 -2.31 -0.66
C ALA A 42 1.79 -2.02 -1.97
N HIS A 43 2.85 -1.21 -1.91
CA HIS A 43 3.72 -0.93 -3.05
C HIS A 43 4.32 -2.23 -3.63
N LYS A 44 4.84 -3.12 -2.79
CA LYS A 44 5.38 -4.42 -3.24
C LYS A 44 4.33 -5.28 -3.95
N LEU A 45 3.10 -5.31 -3.45
CA LEU A 45 2.00 -6.06 -4.08
C LEU A 45 1.63 -5.48 -5.45
N VAL A 46 1.52 -4.16 -5.56
CA VAL A 46 1.22 -3.49 -6.83
C VAL A 46 2.36 -3.71 -7.83
N ALA A 47 3.61 -3.53 -7.40
CA ALA A 47 4.80 -3.75 -8.23
C ALA A 47 4.87 -5.20 -8.75
N ALA A 48 4.54 -6.19 -7.91
CA ALA A 48 4.51 -7.60 -8.31
C ALA A 48 3.43 -7.90 -9.35
N GLY A 49 2.34 -7.12 -9.39
CA GLY A 49 1.29 -7.23 -10.41
C GLY A 49 1.64 -6.65 -11.77
N LEU A 50 2.75 -5.90 -11.89
CA LEU A 50 3.20 -5.32 -13.15
C LEU A 50 3.90 -6.36 -14.03
N THR A 51 3.87 -6.15 -15.34
CA THR A 51 4.64 -6.98 -16.28
C THR A 51 6.15 -6.82 -16.03
N LYS A 52 6.96 -7.84 -16.31
CA LYS A 52 8.43 -7.77 -16.18
C LYS A 52 9.03 -6.60 -16.96
N LYS A 53 8.44 -6.24 -18.11
CA LYS A 53 8.85 -5.07 -18.89
C LYS A 53 8.64 -3.77 -18.10
N ARG A 54 7.44 -3.54 -17.53
CA ARG A 54 7.17 -2.35 -16.72
C ARG A 54 7.93 -2.32 -15.40
N GLN A 55 8.14 -3.47 -14.76
CA GLN A 55 9.00 -3.54 -13.57
C GLN A 55 10.43 -3.09 -13.91
N ARG A 56 10.99 -3.56 -15.02
CA ARG A 56 12.32 -3.12 -15.47
C ARG A 56 12.34 -1.62 -15.76
N GLU A 57 11.37 -1.08 -16.47
CA GLU A 57 11.35 0.35 -16.77
C GLU A 57 11.23 1.24 -15.52
N LEU A 58 10.40 0.84 -14.55
CA LEU A 58 10.16 1.62 -13.33
C LEU A 58 11.23 1.44 -12.26
N PHE A 59 11.92 0.29 -12.24
CA PHE A 59 12.86 -0.08 -11.17
C PHE A 59 14.30 -0.33 -11.65
N ALA A 60 14.61 -0.26 -12.95
CA ALA A 60 15.98 -0.39 -13.45
C ALA A 60 16.81 0.90 -13.30
N GLY A 61 16.20 2.01 -12.91
CA GLY A 61 16.89 3.28 -12.63
C GLY A 61 16.84 3.62 -11.14
N LYS A 62 17.93 3.35 -10.42
CA LYS A 62 18.23 3.74 -9.01
C LYS A 62 17.55 2.90 -7.91
N LEU A 63 18.34 1.96 -7.40
CA LEU A 63 18.36 1.64 -5.97
C LEU A 63 18.85 2.86 -5.20
N VAL A 64 18.00 3.49 -4.38
CA VAL A 64 18.32 4.01 -3.03
C VAL A 64 16.97 4.29 -2.36
N VAL A 65 16.58 3.49 -1.37
CA VAL A 65 16.19 3.96 -0.02
C VAL A 65 16.38 2.76 0.90
N GLN A 66 17.51 2.73 1.61
CA GLN A 66 17.62 1.99 2.86
C GLN A 66 16.87 2.81 3.93
N ILE A 67 16.16 2.09 4.81
CA ILE A 67 15.31 2.65 5.87
C ILE A 67 16.09 3.58 6.78
#